data_AF-A0A349PS28-F1
#
_entry.id   AF-A0A349PS28-F1
#
_cell.length_a   1.000
_cell.length_b   1.000
_cell.length_c   1.000
_cell.angle_alpha   90.00
_cell.angle_beta   90.00
_cell.angle_gamma   90.00
#
_symmetry.space_group_name_H-M   'P 1'
#
loop_
_entity.id
_entity.type
_entity.pdbx_description
1 polymer ?
#
loop_
_entity_poly.entity_id
_entity_poly.type
_entity_poly.pdbx_seq_one_letter_code
_entity_poly.pdbx_strand_id
1 'polypeptide(L)'
;MSTPKEIFLELIKPDGQPERQLCQYEALHMCLTDPINTYLRGNRKRGTVSKDRWGTTISFPEDAPGPIPVHTPELTVCPDVTHWKDTVHVPDLSVCSEGWEECRTRSRAAADAEGKLLAGFMGTGIFEQCHFLMGF
;
A
#
# COMPACT_ATOMS: atom_id res chain seq x y z
N MET A 1 -0.73 -32.96 -2.50
CA MET A 1 0.04 -31.75 -2.84
C MET A 1 -0.32 -30.69 -1.83
N SER A 2 0.66 -30.04 -1.22
CA SER A 2 0.44 -29.00 -0.22
C SER A 2 -0.24 -27.78 -0.87
N THR A 3 -1.14 -27.11 -0.15
CA THR A 3 -1.73 -25.84 -0.58
C THR A 3 -0.67 -24.72 -0.59
N PRO A 4 -0.85 -23.64 -1.37
CA PRO A 4 0.07 -22.49 -1.30
C PRO A 4 0.27 -21.93 0.11
N LYS A 5 -0.78 -21.93 0.93
CA LYS A 5 -0.74 -21.54 2.34
C LYS A 5 0.16 -22.45 3.17
N GLU A 6 0.04 -23.77 3.03
CA GLU A 6 0.89 -24.73 3.74
C GLU A 6 2.35 -24.61 3.29
N ILE A 7 2.59 -24.43 1.99
CA ILE A 7 3.94 -24.20 1.44
C ILE A 7 4.54 -22.92 2.03
N PHE A 8 3.77 -21.82 2.11
CA PHE A 8 4.24 -20.57 2.72
C PHE A 8 4.62 -20.77 4.20
N LEU A 9 3.76 -21.45 4.96
CA LEU A 9 3.99 -21.71 6.38
C LEU A 9 5.19 -22.64 6.63
N GLU A 10 5.49 -23.55 5.71
CA GLU A 10 6.71 -24.35 5.75
C GLU A 10 7.95 -23.51 5.40
N LEU A 11 7.88 -22.71 4.34
CA LEU A 11 8.97 -21.85 3.87
C LEU A 11 9.51 -20.90 4.95
N ILE A 12 8.64 -20.34 5.81
CA ILE A 12 9.04 -19.35 6.83
C ILE A 12 9.65 -19.99 8.10
N LYS A 13 9.70 -21.31 8.21
CA LYS A 13 10.34 -21.99 9.34
C LYS A 13 11.87 -21.92 9.18
N PRO A 14 12.65 -21.81 10.28
CA PRO A 14 14.12 -21.74 10.21
C PRO A 14 14.77 -22.86 9.39
N ASP A 15 14.27 -24.09 9.50
CA ASP A 15 14.77 -25.28 8.78
C ASP A 15 13.71 -25.89 7.85
N GLY A 16 12.77 -25.07 7.38
CA GLY A 16 11.64 -25.51 6.57
C GLY A 16 12.06 -26.11 5.22
N GLN A 17 11.35 -27.15 4.78
CA GLN A 17 11.59 -27.82 3.49
C GLN A 17 10.31 -27.82 2.64
N PRO A 18 9.94 -26.67 2.05
CA PRO A 18 8.73 -26.58 1.24
C PRO A 18 8.82 -27.45 -0.02
N GLU A 19 7.72 -28.11 -0.37
CA GLU A 19 7.61 -29.00 -1.54
C GLU A 19 7.98 -28.31 -2.86
N ARG A 20 7.76 -26.99 -2.96
CA ARG A 20 8.14 -26.14 -4.09
C ARG A 20 8.26 -24.67 -3.70
N GLN A 21 8.85 -23.88 -4.59
CA GLN A 21 8.78 -22.42 -4.51
C GLN A 21 7.37 -21.90 -4.83
N LEU A 22 6.96 -20.80 -4.19
CA LEU A 22 5.70 -20.11 -4.47
C LEU A 22 5.82 -19.17 -5.67
N CYS A 23 4.73 -19.03 -6.42
CA CYS A 23 4.57 -18.03 -7.47
C CYS A 23 4.09 -16.71 -6.86
N GLN A 24 5.02 -15.77 -6.65
CA GLN A 24 4.75 -14.45 -6.06
C GLN A 24 3.95 -14.56 -4.75
N TYR A 25 2.75 -13.99 -4.71
CA TYR A 25 1.89 -13.86 -3.53
C TYR A 25 0.73 -14.86 -3.53
N GLU A 26 0.83 -15.99 -4.25
CA GLU A 26 -0.29 -16.94 -4.40
C GLU A 26 -0.87 -17.47 -3.07
N ALA A 27 -0.10 -17.44 -1.98
CA ALA A 27 -0.52 -17.83 -0.64
C ALA A 27 -1.22 -16.72 0.16
N LEU A 28 -1.23 -15.47 -0.34
CA LEU A 28 -1.63 -14.27 0.40
C LEU A 28 -2.85 -13.60 -0.22
N HIS A 29 -3.79 -13.21 0.64
CA HIS A 29 -4.83 -12.25 0.33
C HIS A 29 -4.42 -10.89 0.90
N MET A 30 -4.16 -9.92 0.02
CA MET A 30 -3.64 -8.61 0.42
C MET A 30 -4.78 -7.67 0.82
N CYS A 31 -4.77 -7.20 2.07
CA CYS A 31 -5.68 -6.16 2.55
C CYS A 31 -5.21 -4.79 2.05
N LEU A 32 -5.96 -4.20 1.13
CA LEU A 32 -5.71 -2.86 0.56
C LEU A 32 -6.62 -1.77 1.13
N THR A 33 -7.54 -2.16 2.02
CA THR A 33 -8.66 -1.31 2.47
C THR A 33 -8.62 -1.05 3.97
N ASP A 34 -7.44 -1.11 4.58
CA ASP A 34 -7.31 -0.66 5.97
C ASP A 34 -7.65 0.84 6.09
N PRO A 35 -8.06 1.31 7.28
CA PRO A 35 -8.46 2.71 7.46
C PRO A 35 -7.40 3.72 7.04
N ILE A 36 -6.11 3.43 7.27
CA ILE A 36 -5.00 4.33 6.91
C ILE A 36 -4.82 4.39 5.39
N ASN A 37 -4.79 3.23 4.71
CA ASN A 37 -4.64 3.18 3.27
C ASN A 37 -5.82 3.85 2.56
N THR A 38 -7.03 3.61 3.03
CA THR A 38 -8.24 4.28 2.54
C THR A 38 -8.16 5.80 2.73
N TYR A 39 -7.76 6.27 3.91
CA TYR A 39 -7.64 7.70 4.22
C TYR A 39 -6.58 8.41 3.38
N LEU A 40 -5.40 7.79 3.24
CA LEU A 40 -4.26 8.40 2.55
C LEU A 40 -4.34 8.27 1.03
N ARG A 41 -4.90 7.17 0.51
CA ARG A 41 -4.77 6.76 -0.90
C ARG A 41 -6.09 6.40 -1.58
N GLY A 42 -7.21 6.33 -0.85
CA GLY A 42 -8.51 5.90 -1.37
C GLY A 42 -9.11 6.82 -2.44
N ASN A 43 -8.54 8.01 -2.64
CA ASN A 43 -8.97 8.94 -3.69
C ASN A 43 -8.33 8.66 -5.07
N ARG A 44 -7.32 7.78 -5.14
CA ARG A 44 -6.63 7.43 -6.38
C ARG A 44 -7.52 6.54 -7.24
N LYS A 45 -7.97 7.05 -8.38
CA LYS A 45 -8.86 6.35 -9.31
C LYS A 45 -8.20 6.27 -10.69
N ARG A 46 -8.30 5.10 -11.33
CA ARG A 46 -7.83 4.88 -12.69
C ARG A 46 -8.54 5.86 -13.64
N GLY A 47 -7.79 6.40 -14.60
CA GLY A 47 -8.23 7.44 -15.53
C GLY A 47 -8.23 8.86 -14.96
N THR A 48 -7.70 9.11 -13.75
CA THR A 48 -7.76 10.45 -13.13
C THR A 48 -6.40 10.97 -12.68
N VAL A 49 -6.35 12.30 -12.52
CA VAL A 49 -5.32 13.00 -11.76
C VAL A 49 -5.97 13.51 -10.47
N SER A 50 -5.32 13.28 -9.34
CA SER A 50 -5.84 13.64 -8.01
C SER A 50 -4.73 14.20 -7.14
N LYS A 51 -5.09 14.95 -6.10
CA LYS A 51 -4.14 15.38 -5.05
C LYS A 51 -4.41 14.56 -3.80
N ASP A 52 -3.39 13.87 -3.28
CA ASP A 52 -3.54 13.06 -2.07
C ASP A 52 -3.39 13.89 -0.79
N ARG A 53 -3.52 13.23 0.37
CA ARG A 53 -3.50 13.90 1.68
C ARG A 53 -2.15 14.51 2.04
N TRP A 54 -1.07 14.01 1.44
CA TRP A 54 0.27 14.60 1.59
C TRP A 54 0.47 15.83 0.71
N GLY A 55 -0.51 16.16 -0.14
CA GLY A 55 -0.40 17.23 -1.12
C GLY A 55 0.24 16.78 -2.43
N THR A 56 0.61 15.50 -2.59
CA THR A 56 1.23 14.99 -3.81
C THR A 56 0.20 14.93 -4.93
N THR A 57 0.54 15.47 -6.10
CA THR A 57 -0.25 15.26 -7.32
C THR A 57 0.03 13.86 -7.85
N ILE A 58 -1.03 13.05 -7.98
CA ILE A 58 -0.99 11.67 -8.41
C ILE A 58 -1.69 11.53 -9.75
N SER A 59 -0.99 10.99 -10.75
CA SER A 59 -1.57 10.60 -12.03
C SER A 59 -1.81 9.08 -12.02
N PHE A 60 -3.02 8.66 -12.41
CA PHE A 60 -3.33 7.25 -12.62
C PHE A 60 -4.02 7.07 -13.97
N PRO A 61 -3.27 7.03 -15.10
CA PRO A 61 -3.83 6.80 -16.42
C PRO A 61 -4.59 5.46 -16.54
N GLU A 62 -5.44 5.34 -17.55
CA GLU A 62 -6.29 4.16 -17.74
C GLU A 62 -5.49 2.88 -18.03
N ASP A 63 -4.41 3.01 -18.79
CA ASP A 63 -3.50 1.94 -19.20
C ASP A 63 -2.33 1.72 -18.21
N ALA A 64 -2.17 2.57 -17.20
CA ALA A 64 -1.06 2.46 -16.26
C ALA A 64 -1.22 1.29 -15.27
N PRO A 65 -0.15 0.57 -14.91
CA PRO A 65 -0.24 -0.50 -13.92
C PRO A 65 -0.57 0.02 -12.51
N GLY A 66 -0.29 1.29 -12.21
CA GLY A 66 -0.59 1.92 -10.93
C GLY A 66 -0.44 3.45 -10.94
N PRO A 67 -0.83 4.13 -9.85
CA PRO A 67 -0.70 5.57 -9.70
C PRO A 67 0.75 6.00 -9.47
N ILE A 68 1.15 7.13 -10.08
CA ILE A 68 2.50 7.70 -9.97
C ILE A 68 2.45 9.17 -9.50
N PRO A 69 3.44 9.66 -8.74
CA PRO A 69 3.53 11.08 -8.39
C PRO A 69 3.98 11.90 -9.60
N VAL A 70 3.47 13.14 -9.68
CA VAL A 70 3.82 14.11 -10.73
C VAL A 70 4.70 15.20 -10.11
N HIS A 71 5.87 15.41 -10.71
CA HIS A 71 6.83 16.41 -10.27
C HIS A 71 7.07 17.47 -11.35
N THR A 72 6.81 18.73 -10.98
CA THR A 72 7.23 19.95 -11.67
C THR A 72 7.65 20.97 -10.60
N PRO A 73 8.29 22.10 -10.95
CA PRO A 73 8.58 23.16 -9.98
C PRO A 73 7.34 23.65 -9.22
N GLU A 74 6.16 23.62 -9.83
CA GLU A 74 4.89 24.09 -9.25
C GLU A 74 4.15 23.01 -8.44
N LEU A 75 4.41 21.73 -8.70
CA LEU A 75 3.67 20.61 -8.13
C LEU A 75 4.43 19.83 -7.05
N THR A 76 5.75 19.96 -7.00
CA THR A 76 6.59 19.24 -6.03
C THR A 76 6.31 19.75 -4.62
N VAL A 77 5.94 18.84 -3.71
CA VAL A 77 5.54 19.17 -2.33
C VAL A 77 6.74 19.65 -1.50
N CYS A 78 7.87 18.97 -1.65
CA CYS A 78 9.11 19.27 -0.92
C CYS A 78 10.21 19.62 -1.93
N PRO A 79 10.27 20.89 -2.40
CA PRO A 79 11.30 21.31 -3.36
C PRO A 79 12.69 21.43 -2.71
N ASP A 80 12.76 21.66 -1.39
CA ASP A 80 14.00 21.71 -0.62
C ASP A 80 13.84 20.90 0.67
N VAL A 81 14.54 19.77 0.73
CA VAL A 81 14.50 18.87 1.89
C VAL A 81 15.11 19.48 3.15
N THR A 82 15.98 20.49 3.03
CA THR A 82 16.55 21.16 4.21
C THR A 82 15.52 22.06 4.92
N HIS A 83 14.51 22.49 4.18
CA HIS A 83 13.38 23.31 4.64
C HIS A 83 12.04 22.54 4.61
N TRP A 84 12.06 21.21 4.66
CA TRP A 84 10.88 20.36 4.46
C TRP A 84 9.69 20.69 5.39
N LYS A 85 9.95 21.19 6.60
CA LYS A 85 8.90 21.54 7.57
C LYS A 85 8.03 22.71 7.12
N ASP A 86 8.54 23.53 6.21
CA ASP A 86 7.85 24.71 5.70
C ASP A 86 6.79 24.32 4.65
N THR A 87 6.92 23.14 4.02
CA THR A 87 6.07 22.73 2.89
C THR A 87 5.38 21.38 3.07
N VAL A 88 5.95 20.44 3.83
CA VAL A 88 5.37 19.11 4.04
C VAL A 88 4.41 19.15 5.23
N HIS A 89 3.14 18.88 4.95
CA HIS A 89 2.10 18.74 5.96
C HIS A 89 1.74 17.26 6.13
N VAL A 90 2.11 16.70 7.28
CA VAL A 90 1.82 15.30 7.62
C VAL A 90 0.32 15.13 7.86
N PRO A 91 -0.36 14.20 7.16
CA PRO A 91 -1.77 13.91 7.41
C PRO A 91 -1.99 13.40 8.84
N ASP A 92 -3.04 13.90 9.50
CA ASP A 92 -3.43 13.43 10.83
C ASP A 92 -4.04 12.02 10.75
N LEU A 93 -3.31 11.02 11.26
CA LEU A 93 -3.75 9.63 11.28
C LEU A 93 -4.65 9.30 12.47
N SER A 94 -4.81 10.22 13.44
CA SER A 94 -5.68 9.99 14.59
C SER A 94 -7.15 9.81 14.18
N VAL A 95 -7.54 10.37 13.03
CA VAL A 95 -8.87 10.20 12.41
C VAL A 95 -9.12 8.77 11.92
N CYS A 96 -8.11 7.91 11.87
CA CYS A 96 -8.19 6.52 11.45
C CYS A 96 -8.31 5.54 12.64
N SER A 97 -8.82 5.98 13.80
CA SER A 97 -8.99 5.12 14.98
C SER A 97 -10.11 4.09 14.85
N GLU A 98 -11.05 4.29 13.92
CA GLU A 98 -12.22 3.43 13.69
C GLU A 98 -12.13 2.62 12.39
N GLY A 99 -13.05 1.68 12.18
CA GLY A 99 -13.16 0.88 10.95
C GLY A 99 -12.21 -0.32 10.85
N TRP A 100 -11.25 -0.47 11.77
CA TRP A 100 -10.31 -1.60 11.80
C TRP A 100 -11.00 -2.96 11.97
N GLU A 101 -12.01 -3.04 12.84
CA GLU A 101 -12.73 -4.28 13.12
C GLU A 101 -13.56 -4.76 11.93
N GLU A 102 -14.23 -3.84 11.24
CA GLU A 102 -14.96 -4.14 10.01
C GLU A 102 -13.99 -4.60 8.91
N CYS A 103 -12.89 -3.86 8.72
CA CYS A 103 -11.87 -4.20 7.75
C CYS A 103 -11.29 -5.60 8.02
N ARG A 104 -10.90 -5.88 9.27
CA ARG A 104 -10.41 -7.19 9.72
C ARG A 104 -11.41 -8.29 9.39
N THR A 105 -12.67 -8.10 9.74
CA THR A 105 -13.73 -9.09 9.52
C THR A 105 -13.92 -9.39 8.04
N ARG A 106 -14.06 -8.35 7.22
CA ARG A 106 -14.25 -8.48 5.77
C ARG A 106 -13.05 -9.13 5.08
N SER A 107 -11.84 -8.64 5.36
CA SER A 107 -10.63 -9.18 4.76
C SER A 107 -10.31 -10.60 5.24
N ARG A 108 -10.66 -10.95 6.49
CA ARG A 108 -10.52 -12.32 6.98
C ARG A 108 -11.46 -13.27 6.25
N ALA A 109 -12.73 -12.90 6.12
CA ALA A 109 -13.72 -13.70 5.39
C ALA A 109 -13.30 -13.93 3.93
N ALA A 110 -12.77 -12.89 3.25
CA ALA A 110 -12.25 -13.01 1.89
C ALA A 110 -11.02 -13.95 1.82
N ALA A 111 -10.05 -13.79 2.72
CA ALA A 111 -8.88 -14.66 2.77
C ALA A 111 -9.25 -16.12 3.03
N ASP A 112 -10.20 -16.38 3.95
CA ASP A 112 -10.69 -17.73 4.24
C ASP A 112 -11.42 -18.35 3.04
N ALA A 113 -12.25 -17.57 2.33
CA ALA A 113 -12.92 -18.02 1.11
C ALA A 113 -11.93 -18.38 -0.01
N GLU A 114 -10.77 -17.72 -0.06
CA GLU A 114 -9.68 -18.03 -0.98
C GLU A 114 -8.74 -19.14 -0.48
N GLY A 115 -8.87 -19.59 0.77
CA GLY A 115 -7.94 -20.51 1.40
C GLY A 115 -6.54 -19.93 1.65
N LYS A 116 -6.40 -18.61 1.73
CA LYS A 116 -5.13 -17.88 1.82
C LYS A 116 -4.87 -17.32 3.21
N LEU A 117 -3.65 -16.79 3.41
CA LEU A 117 -3.30 -15.99 4.58
C LEU A 117 -3.69 -14.54 4.34
N LEU A 118 -4.36 -13.93 5.30
CA LEU A 118 -4.57 -12.49 5.28
C LEU A 118 -3.23 -11.77 5.52
N ALA A 119 -2.85 -10.87 4.61
CA ALA A 119 -1.64 -10.06 4.72
C ALA A 119 -1.99 -8.57 4.59
N GLY A 120 -1.46 -7.74 5.49
CA GLY A 120 -1.52 -6.29 5.32
C GLY A 120 -0.65 -5.85 4.14
N PHE A 121 -1.09 -4.83 3.40
CA PHE A 121 -0.31 -4.29 2.28
C PHE A 121 0.08 -2.84 2.53
N MET A 122 1.38 -2.58 2.48
CA MET A 122 1.92 -1.22 2.41
C MET A 122 2.85 -1.10 1.20
N GLY A 123 2.34 -0.50 0.12
CA GLY A 123 3.07 -0.40 -1.15
C GLY A 123 4.19 0.64 -1.19
N THR A 124 4.39 1.44 -0.14
CA THR A 124 5.45 2.45 -0.07
C THR A 124 6.05 2.48 1.33
N GLY A 125 7.37 2.33 1.42
CA GLY A 125 8.10 2.59 2.66
C GLY A 125 8.37 4.08 2.84
N ILE A 126 9.20 4.41 3.84
CA ILE A 126 9.65 5.78 4.09
C ILE A 126 10.36 6.35 2.86
N PHE A 127 11.21 5.54 2.22
CA PHE A 127 11.96 5.95 1.04
C PHE A 127 11.04 6.31 -0.13
N GLU A 128 10.09 5.44 -0.50
CA GLU A 128 9.12 5.76 -1.55
C GLU A 128 8.25 6.97 -1.20
N GLN A 129 7.90 7.14 0.10
CA GLN A 129 7.15 8.33 0.51
C GLN A 129 7.97 9.61 0.33
N CYS A 130 9.29 9.59 0.56
CA CYS A 130 10.16 10.72 0.22
C CYS A 130 10.11 10.99 -1.28
N HIS A 131 10.22 9.97 -2.14
CA HIS A 131 10.14 10.14 -3.60
C HIS A 131 8.83 10.81 -4.02
N PHE A 132 7.71 10.43 -3.39
CA PHE A 132 6.40 11.05 -3.66
C PHE A 132 6.35 12.53 -3.27
N LEU A 133 7.14 12.97 -2.30
CA LEU A 133 7.16 14.36 -1.84
C LEU A 133 8.11 15.23 -2.66
N MET A 134 9.27 14.70 -3.06
CA MET A 134 10.38 15.52 -3.60
C MET A 134 10.95 15.07 -4.95
N GLY A 135 10.51 13.95 -5.52
CA GLY A 135 11.09 13.37 -6.73
C GLY A 135 12.33 12.52 -6.45
N PHE A 136 13.13 12.28 -7.49
CA PHE A 136 14.42 11.58 -7.44
C PHE A 136 15.59 12.57 -7.32
#